data_AF-A0A9E4AHV9-F1
#
_entry.id   AF-A0A9E4AHV9-F1
#
_cell.length_a   1.000
_cell.length_b   1.000
_cell.length_c   1.000
_cell.angle_alpha   90.00
_cell.angle_beta   90.00
_cell.angle_gamma   90.00
#
_symmetry.space_group_name_H-M   'P 1'
#
loop_
_entity.id
_entity.type
_entity.pdbx_description
1 polymer ?
#
loop_
_entity_poly.entity_id
_entity_poly.type
_entity_poly.pdbx_seq_one_letter_code
_entity_poly.pdbx_strand_id
1 'polypeptide(L)' 'MFIVGKVLELIGMSLLGAGLYVGCINPYGLSEGGAMGVEVASLVVGILIFFIGRTIEKR' A
#
# COMPACT_ATOMS: atom_id res chain seq x y z
N MET A 1 -17.83 -8.27 11.44
CA MET A 1 -17.16 -7.29 10.56
C MET A 1 -16.03 -7.92 9.71
N PHE A 2 -16.13 -9.23 9.39
CA PHE A 2 -15.07 -9.99 8.71
C PHE A 2 -14.78 -9.52 7.28
N ILE A 3 -15.82 -9.29 6.47
CA ILE A 3 -15.67 -8.86 5.06
C ILE A 3 -14.96 -7.51 4.96
N VAL A 4 -15.30 -6.55 5.83
CA VAL A 4 -14.67 -5.21 5.84
C VAL A 4 -13.19 -5.30 6.19
N GLY A 5 -12.84 -6.12 7.19
CA GLY A 5 -11.44 -6.38 7.55
C GLY A 5 -10.62 -6.98 6.40
N LYS A 6 -11.16 -8.01 5.73
CA LYS A 6 -10.52 -8.66 4.56
C LYS A 6 -10.36 -7.74 3.36
N VAL A 7 -11.35 -6.89 3.09
CA VAL A 7 -11.27 -5.90 2.01
C VAL A 7 -10.18 -4.88 2.31
N LEU A 8 -10.04 -4.42 3.55
CA LEU A 8 -8.94 -3.53 3.94
C LEU A 8 -7.57 -4.21 3.83
N GLU A 9 -7.43 -5.46 4.26
CA GLU A 9 -6.18 -6.22 4.07
C GLU A 9 -5.77 -6.26 2.59
N LEU A 10 -6.72 -6.54 1.70
CA LEU A 10 -6.49 -6.60 0.25
C LEU A 10 -6.12 -5.24 -0.35
N ILE A 11 -6.79 -4.16 0.07
CA ILE A 11 -6.47 -2.79 -0.35
C ILE A 11 -5.05 -2.42 0.08
N GLY A 12 -4.68 -2.74 1.32
CA GLY A 12 -3.33 -2.53 1.85
C GLY A 12 -2.28 -3.24 0.99
N MET A 13 -2.45 -4.53 0.70
CA MET A 13 -1.54 -5.28 -0.19
C MET A 13 -1.47 -4.71 -1.61
N SER A 14 -2.60 -4.25 -2.16
CA SER A 14 -2.64 -3.68 -3.52
C SER A 14 -1.83 -2.37 -3.59
N LEU A 15 -1.90 -1.54 -2.55
CA LEU A 15 -1.08 -0.33 -2.42
C LEU A 15 0.42 -0.64 -2.32
N LEU A 16 0.81 -1.72 -1.64
CA LEU A 16 2.20 -2.15 -1.61
C LEU A 16 2.69 -2.51 -3.01
N GLY A 17 1.90 -3.28 -3.77
CA GLY A 17 2.21 -3.63 -5.15
C GLY A 17 2.29 -2.42 -6.09
N ALA A 18 1.35 -1.47 -5.95
CA ALA A 18 1.33 -0.25 -6.75
C ALA A 18 2.55 0.65 -6.46
N GLY A 19 2.94 0.79 -5.19
CA GLY A 19 4.13 1.52 -4.78
C GLY A 19 5.41 0.96 -5.40
N LEU A 20 5.59 -0.36 -5.29
CA LEU A 20 6.70 -1.10 -5.90
C LEU A 20 6.71 -0.96 -7.42
N TYR A 21 5.54 -1.03 -8.08
CA TYR A 21 5.45 -0.84 -9.53
C TYR A 21 5.91 0.56 -9.95
N VAL A 22 5.46 1.59 -9.23
CA VAL A 22 5.85 2.98 -9.54
C VAL A 22 7.32 3.23 -9.23
N GLY A 23 7.87 2.72 -8.13
CA GLY A 23 9.28 2.84 -7.80
C GLY A 23 10.19 2.07 -8.78
N CYS A 24 9.82 0.84 -9.13
CA CYS A 24 10.64 -0.06 -9.95
C CYS A 24 10.60 0.28 -11.44
N ILE A 25 9.42 0.55 -12.01
CA ILE A 25 9.27 0.83 -13.45
C ILE A 25 9.36 2.34 -13.74
N ASN A 26 9.12 3.19 -12.74
CA ASN A 26 9.08 4.64 -12.86
C ASN A 26 8.34 5.12 -14.14
N PRO A 27 7.08 4.67 -14.34
CA PRO A 27 6.35 4.90 -15.59
C PRO A 27 6.09 6.39 -15.87
N TYR A 28 6.22 7.24 -14.84
CA TYR A 28 5.98 8.68 -14.92
C TYR A 28 7.27 9.49 -15.16
N GLY A 29 8.44 8.84 -15.29
CA GLY A 29 9.72 9.52 -15.49
C GLY A 29 10.08 10.46 -14.33
N LEU A 30 9.68 10.11 -13.10
CA LEU A 30 10.01 10.89 -11.90
C LEU A 30 11.52 10.88 -11.68
N SER A 31 12.02 11.90 -10.98
CA SER A 31 13.38 11.84 -10.43
C SER A 31 13.48 10.64 -9.47
N GLU A 32 14.68 10.08 -9.31
CA GLU A 32 14.91 8.93 -8.43
C GLU A 32 14.37 9.17 -7.00
N GLY A 33 14.60 10.38 -6.47
CA GLY A 33 14.05 10.78 -5.17
C GLY A 33 12.52 10.88 -5.15
N GLY A 34 11.89 11.28 -6.25
CA GLY A 34 10.44 11.30 -6.38
C GLY A 34 9.83 9.90 -6.46
N ALA A 35 10.42 9.01 -7.26
CA ALA A 35 10.00 7.62 -7.37
C ALA A 35 10.16 6.88 -6.02
N MET A 36 11.29 7.07 -5.35
CA MET A 36 11.55 6.51 -4.02
C MET A 36 10.59 7.07 -2.96
N GLY A 37 10.28 8.37 -3.02
CA GLY A 37 9.28 8.99 -2.15
C GLY A 37 7.88 8.39 -2.31
N VAL A 38 7.47 8.13 -3.55
CA VAL A 38 6.17 7.49 -3.87
C VAL A 38 6.17 6.03 -3.41
N GLU A 39 7.25 5.29 -3.64
CA GLU A 39 7.39 3.91 -3.17
C GLU A 39 7.24 3.84 -1.64
N VAL A 40 8.02 4.64 -0.91
CA VAL A 40 7.99 4.67 0.56
C VAL A 40 6.62 5.12 1.09
N ALA A 41 6.01 6.15 0.51
CA ALA A 41 4.69 6.63 0.91
C ALA A 41 3.62 5.53 0.72
N SER A 42 3.63 4.86 -0.43
CA SER A 42 2.70 3.77 -0.73
C SER A 42 2.94 2.56 0.19
N LEU A 43 4.20 2.30 0.55
CA LEU A 43 4.58 1.23 1.47
C LEU A 43 4.03 1.48 2.88
N VAL A 44 4.22 2.69 3.40
CA VAL A 44 3.74 3.09 4.73
C VAL A 44 2.20 3.05 4.79
N VAL A 45 1.52 3.62 3.80
CA VAL A 45 0.05 3.65 3.74
C VAL A 45 -0.52 2.24 3.58
N GLY A 46 0.06 1.42 2.72
CA GLY A 46 -0.36 0.03 2.51
C GLY A 46 -0.26 -0.82 3.77
N ILE A 47 0.84 -0.69 4.53
CA ILE A 47 1.02 -1.37 5.82
C ILE A 47 -0.03 -0.91 6.83
N LEU A 48 -0.27 0.40 6.96
CA LEU A 48 -1.26 0.96 7.88
C LEU A 48 -2.66 0.39 7.61
N ILE A 49 -3.11 0.42 6.35
CA ILE A 49 -4.43 -0.06 5.97
C ILE A 49 -4.55 -1.57 6.22
N PHE A 50 -3.50 -2.34 5.93
CA PHE A 50 -3.47 -3.77 6.20
C PHE A 50 -3.67 -4.08 7.70
N PHE A 51 -2.95 -3.38 8.58
CA PHE A 51 -3.06 -3.58 10.03
C PHE A 51 -4.41 -3.10 10.59
N ILE A 52 -5.00 -2.05 10.03
CA ILE A 52 -6.36 -1.62 10.38
C ILE A 52 -7.36 -2.71 10.00
N GLY A 53 -7.25 -3.29 8.80
CA GLY A 53 -8.06 -4.43 8.36
C GLY A 53 -7.97 -5.62 9.32
N ARG A 54 -6.74 -6.02 9.69
CA ARG A 54 -6.45 -7.03 10.72
C ARG A 54 -7.14 -6.73 12.05
N THR A 55 -7.14 -5.48 12.48
CA THR A 55 -7.70 -5.07 13.78
C THR A 55 -9.22 -5.10 13.78
N ILE A 56 -9.84 -4.70 12.67
CA ILE A 56 -11.30 -4.75 12.49
C ILE A 56 -11.79 -6.19 12.37
N GLU A 57 -11.06 -7.08 11.70
CA GLU A 57 -11.43 -8.49 11.60
C GLU A 57 -11.48 -9.20 12.95
N LYS A 58 -10.57 -8.85 13.86
CA LYS A 58 -10.46 -9.44 15.19
C LYS A 58 -11.48 -8.90 16.20
N ARG A 59 -12.24 -7.85 15.85
CA ARG A 59 -13.34 -7.29 16.66
C ARG A 59 -14.69 -7.75 16.14
#